data_AF-X1GIR4-F1
#
_entry.id   AF-X1GIR4-F1
#
_cell.length_a   1.000
_cell.length_b   1.000
_cell.length_c   1.000
_cell.angle_alpha   90.00
_cell.angle_beta   90.00
_cell.angle_gamma   90.00
#
_symmetry.space_group_name_H-M   'P 1'
#
loop_
_entity.id
_entity.type
_entity.pdbx_description
1 polymer ?
#
loop_
_entity_poly.entity_id
_entity_poly.type
_entity_poly.pdbx_seq_one_letter_code
_entity_poly.pdbx_strand_id
1 'polypeptide(L)'
;MKYYFSFVILALSVAGLHAQTPCFDASLVDPTGFCPLVFDPVCGCDGLTYDNWCFAEVTGGNTSWVDGPCSFSSSDCLDLAPVDFGACEMVMGIVVIDGQCSYLSGCGWEVDGVDYSAYGFESMADCANACPENVSCFDLTEMDFG
;
A
#
# COMPACT_ATOMS: atom_id res chain seq x y z
N MET A 1 -21.45 58.83 -2.97
CA MET A 1 -21.35 57.76 -1.96
C MET A 1 -20.63 56.59 -2.63
N LYS A 2 -19.48 56.20 -2.08
CA LYS A 2 -18.47 55.32 -2.71
C LYS A 2 -18.93 53.86 -2.59
N TYR A 3 -19.22 53.20 -3.71
CA TYR A 3 -19.46 51.75 -3.72
C TYR A 3 -18.10 51.05 -3.85
N TYR A 4 -17.62 50.52 -2.73
CA TYR A 4 -16.41 49.73 -2.66
C TYR A 4 -16.68 48.38 -3.33
N PHE A 5 -16.15 48.18 -4.53
CA PHE A 5 -16.08 46.87 -5.20
C PHE A 5 -15.10 46.00 -4.42
N SER A 6 -15.60 45.24 -3.45
CA SER A 6 -14.79 44.26 -2.73
C SER A 6 -14.63 43.04 -3.64
N PHE A 7 -13.56 43.02 -4.44
CA PHE A 7 -13.09 41.80 -5.10
C PHE A 7 -12.60 40.85 -4.00
N VAL A 8 -13.49 39.96 -3.55
CA VAL A 8 -13.09 38.77 -2.82
C VAL A 8 -12.39 37.88 -3.83
N ILE A 9 -11.06 38.01 -3.93
CA ILE A 9 -10.23 37.04 -4.62
C ILE A 9 -10.32 35.78 -3.77
N LEU A 10 -11.20 34.86 -4.18
CA LEU A 10 -11.22 33.50 -3.67
C LEU A 10 -9.86 32.90 -4.04
N ALA A 11 -8.89 32.98 -3.13
CA ALA A 11 -7.67 32.20 -3.24
C ALA A 11 -8.11 30.75 -3.10
N LEU A 12 -8.48 30.11 -4.21
CA LEU A 12 -8.39 28.66 -4.31
C LEU A 12 -6.91 28.37 -4.06
N SER A 13 -6.59 28.01 -2.82
CA SER A 13 -5.39 27.25 -2.53
C SER A 13 -5.47 26.04 -3.44
N VAL A 14 -4.69 26.06 -4.52
CA VAL A 14 -4.34 24.84 -5.22
C VAL A 14 -3.54 24.06 -4.20
N ALA A 15 -4.23 23.26 -3.38
CA ALA A 15 -3.60 22.22 -2.59
C ALA A 15 -2.78 21.44 -3.62
N GLY A 16 -1.47 21.47 -3.47
CA GLY A 16 -0.56 20.93 -4.47
C GLY A 16 -1.00 19.53 -4.83
N LEU A 17 -1.19 19.27 -6.13
CA LEU A 17 -1.01 17.93 -6.63
C LEU A 17 0.43 17.56 -6.27
N HIS A 18 0.62 16.90 -5.13
CA HIS A 18 1.79 16.06 -4.96
C HIS A 18 1.60 14.97 -6.01
N ALA A 19 2.30 15.11 -7.14
CA ALA A 19 2.55 13.97 -7.99
C ALA A 19 3.31 12.97 -7.11
N GLN A 20 2.61 11.97 -6.60
CA GLN A 20 3.25 10.84 -5.95
C GLN A 20 4.17 10.23 -7.01
N THR A 21 5.45 10.04 -6.69
CA THR A 21 6.32 9.27 -7.58
C THR A 21 5.79 7.84 -7.57
N PRO A 22 5.37 7.26 -8.71
CA PRO A 22 4.90 5.88 -8.72
C PRO A 22 6.02 4.96 -8.22
N CYS A 23 5.69 4.03 -7.33
CA CYS A 23 6.63 3.07 -6.78
C CYS A 23 7.09 2.03 -7.83
N PHE A 24 6.43 2.02 -8.98
CA PHE A 24 6.73 1.19 -10.15
C PHE A 24 6.96 2.06 -11.40
N ASP A 25 8.02 1.76 -12.15
CA ASP A 25 8.37 2.38 -13.43
C ASP A 25 8.73 1.31 -14.46
N ALA A 26 7.80 1.06 -15.38
CA ALA A 26 7.98 0.09 -16.46
C ALA A 26 9.19 0.39 -17.37
N SER A 27 9.68 1.63 -17.40
CA SER A 27 10.85 2.00 -18.20
C SER A 27 12.17 1.49 -17.62
N LEU A 28 12.18 1.08 -16.35
CA LEU A 28 13.35 0.48 -15.69
C LEU A 28 13.50 -1.01 -16.00
N VAL A 29 12.44 -1.67 -16.49
CA VAL A 29 12.47 -3.10 -16.80
C VAL A 29 13.36 -3.38 -18.02
N ASP A 30 14.52 -4.00 -17.80
CA ASP A 30 15.49 -4.39 -18.82
C ASP A 30 15.82 -5.90 -18.74
N PRO A 31 15.27 -6.73 -19.64
CA PRO A 31 15.54 -8.17 -19.70
C PRO A 31 17.02 -8.53 -19.99
N THR A 32 17.81 -7.55 -20.42
CA THR A 32 19.25 -7.69 -20.68
C THR A 32 20.12 -7.03 -19.61
N GLY A 33 19.50 -6.41 -18.62
CA GLY A 33 20.16 -5.71 -17.54
C GLY A 33 20.96 -6.67 -16.66
N PHE A 34 22.11 -6.20 -16.17
CA PHE A 34 23.05 -7.02 -15.44
C PHE A 34 23.04 -6.66 -13.96
N CYS A 35 22.63 -7.60 -13.12
CA CYS A 35 22.64 -7.44 -11.66
C CYS A 35 23.73 -8.28 -11.00
N PRO A 36 24.31 -7.81 -9.89
CA PRO A 36 25.23 -8.63 -9.10
C PRO A 36 24.49 -9.86 -8.56
N LEU A 37 25.15 -11.01 -8.57
CA LEU A 37 24.62 -12.27 -8.00
C LEU A 37 24.80 -12.33 -6.47
N VAL A 38 24.59 -11.20 -5.80
CA VAL A 38 24.60 -11.11 -4.34
C VAL A 38 23.19 -11.38 -3.84
N PHE A 39 23.07 -12.27 -2.86
CA PHE A 39 21.81 -12.52 -2.18
C PHE A 39 21.70 -11.57 -0.98
N ASP A 40 20.94 -10.51 -1.15
CA ASP A 40 20.63 -9.47 -0.17
C ASP A 40 19.17 -9.04 -0.39
N PRO A 41 18.21 -9.89 0.04
CA PRO A 41 16.85 -9.85 -0.46
C PRO A 41 16.15 -8.54 -0.10
N VAL A 42 15.28 -8.09 -1.00
CA VAL A 42 14.42 -6.91 -0.79
C VAL A 42 12.97 -7.23 -1.14
N CYS A 43 12.03 -6.55 -0.49
CA CYS A 43 10.62 -6.59 -0.82
C CYS A 43 10.28 -5.38 -1.68
N GLY A 44 9.94 -5.61 -2.95
CA GLY A 44 9.49 -4.59 -3.88
C GLY A 44 8.15 -4.01 -3.45
N CYS A 45 7.81 -2.81 -3.94
CA CYS A 45 6.50 -2.22 -3.67
C CYS A 45 5.36 -2.98 -4.35
N ASP A 46 5.67 -3.81 -5.34
CA ASP A 46 4.77 -4.80 -5.94
C ASP A 46 4.49 -6.03 -5.04
N GLY A 47 5.11 -6.09 -3.86
CA GLY A 47 4.98 -7.22 -2.95
C GLY A 47 5.78 -8.46 -3.38
N LEU A 48 6.72 -8.33 -4.31
CA LEU A 48 7.57 -9.46 -4.70
C LEU A 48 8.93 -9.39 -4.02
N THR A 49 9.43 -10.56 -3.61
CA THR A 49 10.79 -10.68 -3.09
C THR A 49 11.76 -10.78 -4.25
N TYR A 50 12.77 -9.91 -4.25
CA TYR A 50 13.87 -9.93 -5.20
C TYR A 50 15.18 -10.32 -4.50
N ASP A 51 16.07 -10.97 -5.24
CA ASP A 51 17.38 -11.41 -4.72
C ASP A 51 18.23 -10.25 -4.21
N ASN A 52 18.06 -9.06 -4.78
CA ASN A 52 18.61 -7.79 -4.32
C ASN A 52 17.93 -6.59 -4.98
N TRP A 53 18.29 -5.39 -4.51
CA TRP A 53 17.81 -4.10 -5.03
C TRP A 53 17.90 -3.94 -6.55
N CYS A 54 18.96 -4.45 -7.19
CA CYS A 54 19.12 -4.33 -8.64
C CYS A 54 18.08 -5.17 -9.37
N PHE A 55 17.82 -6.40 -8.91
CA PHE A 55 16.76 -7.22 -9.49
C PHE A 55 15.38 -6.58 -9.28
N ALA A 56 15.11 -5.98 -8.12
CA ALA A 56 13.86 -5.27 -7.86
C ALA A 56 13.61 -4.14 -8.88
N GLU A 57 14.65 -3.36 -9.19
CA GLU A 57 14.58 -2.25 -10.14
C GLU A 57 14.54 -2.73 -11.60
N VAL A 58 15.54 -3.51 -12.01
CA VAL A 58 15.80 -3.83 -13.41
C VAL A 58 14.88 -4.92 -13.95
N THR A 59 14.41 -5.84 -13.09
CA THR A 59 13.48 -6.90 -13.51
C THR A 59 12.06 -6.65 -13.04
N GLY A 60 11.90 -6.00 -11.87
CA GLY A 60 10.61 -5.70 -11.28
C GLY A 60 10.07 -4.30 -11.58
N GLY A 61 10.90 -3.37 -12.07
CA GLY A 61 10.48 -1.98 -12.26
C GLY A 61 10.22 -1.23 -10.95
N ASN A 62 10.59 -1.78 -9.80
CA ASN A 62 10.35 -1.15 -8.50
C ASN A 62 11.30 0.03 -8.29
N THR A 63 10.76 1.21 -7.96
CA THR A 63 11.51 2.43 -7.61
C THR A 63 11.68 2.60 -6.10
N SER A 64 11.04 1.73 -5.31
CA SER A 64 11.16 1.65 -3.86
C SER A 64 11.05 0.21 -3.37
N TRP A 65 11.75 -0.12 -2.28
CA TRP A 65 11.75 -1.44 -1.65
C TRP A 65 12.14 -1.34 -0.18
N VAL A 66 11.86 -2.40 0.58
CA VAL A 66 12.28 -2.58 1.98
C VAL A 66 13.32 -3.69 2.06
N ASP A 67 14.32 -3.54 2.94
CA ASP A 67 15.33 -4.56 3.18
C ASP A 67 14.70 -5.84 3.76
N GLY A 68 15.11 -7.00 3.24
CA GLY A 68 14.58 -8.31 3.60
C GLY A 68 13.55 -8.85 2.59
N PRO A 69 13.26 -10.15 2.62
CA PRO A 69 12.21 -10.72 1.79
C PRO A 69 10.84 -10.19 2.21
N CYS A 70 9.88 -10.21 1.29
CA CYS A 70 8.48 -9.97 1.63
C CYS A 70 8.02 -11.04 2.63
N SER A 71 7.59 -10.57 3.79
CA SER A 71 6.83 -11.34 4.75
C SER A 71 5.40 -10.82 4.64
N PHE A 72 4.45 -11.71 4.39
CA PHE A 72 3.04 -11.38 4.36
C PHE A 72 2.36 -12.08 5.51
N SER A 73 1.98 -11.28 6.48
CA SER A 73 1.40 -11.72 7.73
C SER A 73 0.59 -10.60 8.33
N SER A 74 -0.27 -10.96 9.29
CA SER A 74 -1.00 -9.97 10.07
C SER A 74 -0.09 -8.99 10.79
N SER A 75 1.16 -9.36 11.16
CA SER A 75 2.11 -8.41 11.76
C SER A 75 2.64 -7.31 10.82
N ASP A 76 2.40 -7.44 9.51
CA ASP A 76 2.76 -6.41 8.53
C ASP A 76 1.70 -5.30 8.45
N CYS A 77 0.64 -5.39 9.27
CA CYS A 77 -0.36 -4.34 9.52
C CYS A 77 -0.90 -3.67 8.25
N LEU A 78 -1.09 -4.44 7.18
CA LEU A 78 -1.57 -3.95 5.91
C LEU A 78 -2.96 -3.31 6.06
N ASP A 79 -3.10 -2.07 5.61
CA ASP A 79 -4.37 -1.36 5.61
C ASP A 79 -5.24 -1.83 4.44
N LEU A 80 -6.36 -2.45 4.74
CA LEU A 80 -7.28 -2.99 3.75
C LEU A 80 -8.42 -2.03 3.38
N ALA A 81 -8.43 -0.80 3.89
CA ALA A 81 -9.42 0.21 3.51
C ALA A 81 -9.58 0.41 1.99
N PRO A 82 -8.52 0.32 1.16
CA PRO A 82 -8.64 0.49 -0.29
C PRO A 82 -9.20 -0.72 -1.04
N VAL A 83 -9.27 -1.90 -0.40
CA VAL A 83 -9.68 -3.15 -1.06
C VAL A 83 -11.18 -3.36 -0.89
N ASP A 84 -11.92 -3.50 -2.01
CA ASP A 84 -13.36 -3.76 -1.99
C ASP A 84 -13.66 -5.26 -1.89
N PHE A 85 -14.00 -5.73 -0.69
CA PHE A 85 -14.42 -7.11 -0.44
C PHE A 85 -15.90 -7.39 -0.76
N GLY A 86 -16.61 -6.40 -1.30
CA GLY A 86 -18.01 -6.50 -1.70
C GLY A 86 -19.02 -6.39 -0.55
N ALA A 87 -20.29 -6.21 -0.91
CA ALA A 87 -21.38 -6.10 0.05
C ALA A 87 -21.91 -7.49 0.45
N CYS A 88 -21.35 -8.07 1.51
CA CYS A 88 -21.88 -9.28 2.14
C CYS A 88 -21.85 -9.13 3.68
N GLU A 89 -23.01 -9.32 4.30
CA GLU A 89 -23.26 -9.10 5.74
C GLU A 89 -22.76 -10.29 6.59
N MET A 90 -21.48 -10.65 6.47
CA MET A 90 -20.83 -11.58 7.39
C MET A 90 -19.44 -11.08 7.77
N VAL A 91 -19.15 -11.10 9.07
CA VAL A 91 -17.84 -10.74 9.61
C VAL A 91 -16.85 -11.82 9.20
N MET A 92 -15.93 -11.46 8.30
CA MET A 92 -14.88 -12.36 7.82
C MET A 92 -13.70 -12.44 8.78
N GLY A 93 -13.35 -11.32 9.41
CA GLY A 93 -12.21 -11.25 10.33
C GLY A 93 -11.99 -9.87 10.91
N ILE A 94 -10.83 -9.70 11.55
CA ILE A 94 -10.34 -8.43 12.08
C ILE A 94 -9.13 -8.04 11.27
N VAL A 95 -9.07 -6.80 10.79
CA VAL A 95 -7.99 -6.29 9.92
C VAL A 95 -7.69 -4.84 10.29
N VAL A 96 -6.65 -4.26 9.71
CA VAL A 96 -6.40 -2.81 9.79
C VAL A 96 -7.20 -2.10 8.69
N ILE A 97 -7.97 -1.09 9.05
CA ILE A 97 -8.72 -0.19 8.16
C ILE A 97 -8.48 1.24 8.64
N ASP A 98 -8.00 2.11 7.76
CA ASP A 98 -7.66 3.51 8.07
C ASP A 98 -6.69 3.61 9.28
N GLY A 99 -5.73 2.69 9.36
CA GLY A 99 -4.75 2.59 10.44
C GLY A 99 -5.31 2.09 11.78
N GLN A 100 -6.55 1.59 11.81
CA GLN A 100 -7.22 1.12 13.04
C GLN A 100 -7.72 -0.32 12.91
N CYS A 101 -7.67 -1.07 14.01
CA CYS A 101 -8.21 -2.42 14.06
C CYS A 101 -9.75 -2.42 13.95
N SER A 102 -10.27 -3.02 12.89
CA SER A 102 -11.70 -3.02 12.55
C SER A 102 -12.18 -4.40 12.10
N TYR A 103 -13.50 -4.63 12.20
CA TYR A 103 -14.11 -5.83 11.64
C TYR A 103 -14.28 -5.68 10.13
N LEU A 104 -13.75 -6.64 9.37
CA LEU A 104 -13.95 -6.72 7.94
C LEU A 104 -15.20 -7.56 7.64
N SER A 105 -16.08 -7.02 6.79
CA SER A 105 -17.21 -7.73 6.20
C SER A 105 -17.07 -7.78 4.69
N GLY A 106 -17.45 -8.89 4.07
CA GLY A 106 -17.30 -9.07 2.63
C GLY A 106 -17.71 -10.45 2.15
N CYS A 107 -17.54 -10.68 0.86
CA CYS A 107 -17.97 -11.89 0.18
C CYS A 107 -16.89 -12.98 0.10
N GLY A 108 -15.62 -12.63 0.38
CA GLY A 108 -14.49 -13.55 0.37
C GLY A 108 -13.16 -12.80 0.54
N TRP A 109 -12.09 -13.51 0.90
CA TRP A 109 -10.75 -12.93 1.13
C TRP A 109 -9.94 -12.73 -0.15
N GLU A 110 -10.42 -13.25 -1.27
CA GLU A 110 -9.76 -13.14 -2.57
C GLU A 110 -10.37 -12.00 -3.39
N VAL A 111 -9.56 -11.02 -3.77
CA VAL A 111 -9.94 -9.91 -4.66
C VAL A 111 -8.93 -9.86 -5.79
N ASP A 112 -9.40 -9.84 -7.04
CA ASP A 112 -8.57 -9.82 -8.25
C ASP A 112 -7.46 -10.90 -8.32
N GLY A 113 -7.70 -12.05 -7.67
CA GLY A 113 -6.77 -13.18 -7.63
C GLY A 113 -5.68 -13.08 -6.56
N VAL A 114 -5.76 -12.07 -5.68
CA VAL A 114 -4.90 -11.91 -4.50
C VAL A 114 -5.66 -12.37 -3.26
N ASP A 115 -5.05 -13.24 -2.46
CA ASP A 115 -5.60 -13.72 -1.18
C ASP A 115 -5.12 -12.84 -0.02
N TYR A 116 -6.06 -12.12 0.61
CA TYR A 116 -5.80 -11.21 1.73
C TYR A 116 -5.99 -11.88 3.11
N SER A 117 -6.30 -13.18 3.17
CA SER A 117 -6.57 -13.86 4.44
C SER A 117 -5.39 -13.86 5.42
N ALA A 118 -4.16 -13.75 4.90
CA ALA A 118 -2.94 -13.69 5.70
C ALA A 118 -2.83 -12.45 6.60
N TYR A 119 -3.56 -11.37 6.28
CA TYR A 119 -3.54 -10.12 7.03
C TYR A 119 -4.62 -10.05 8.12
N GLY A 120 -5.46 -11.08 8.23
CA GLY A 120 -6.48 -11.20 9.26
C GLY A 120 -5.90 -11.53 10.63
N PHE A 121 -6.48 -10.93 11.68
CA PHE A 121 -6.20 -11.23 13.07
C PHE A 121 -7.28 -12.13 13.68
N GLU A 122 -6.87 -12.99 14.61
CA GLU A 122 -7.79 -13.83 15.38
C GLU A 122 -8.60 -13.03 16.41
N SER A 123 -8.03 -11.94 16.94
CA SER A 123 -8.69 -11.09 17.93
C SER A 123 -8.31 -9.61 17.82
N MET A 124 -9.19 -8.75 18.35
CA MET A 124 -8.97 -7.30 18.39
C MET A 124 -7.77 -6.93 19.25
N ALA A 125 -7.50 -7.73 20.29
CA ALA A 125 -6.34 -7.55 21.15
C ALA A 125 -5.05 -7.90 20.40
N ASP A 126 -5.04 -8.97 19.61
CA ASP A 126 -3.87 -9.35 18.83
C ASP A 126 -3.56 -8.30 17.76
N CYS A 127 -4.60 -7.79 17.09
CA CYS A 127 -4.46 -6.67 16.17
C CYS A 127 -3.86 -5.44 16.85
N ALA A 128 -4.43 -4.98 17.97
CA ALA A 128 -3.96 -3.78 18.66
C ALA A 128 -2.54 -3.94 19.25
N ASN A 129 -2.15 -5.16 19.62
CA ASN A 129 -0.81 -5.46 20.12
C ASN A 129 0.23 -5.52 18.99
N ALA A 130 -0.16 -6.05 17.82
CA ALA A 130 0.71 -6.14 16.65
C ALA A 130 0.86 -4.79 15.94
N CYS A 131 -0.22 -4.01 15.88
CA CYS A 131 -0.34 -2.79 15.10
C CYS A 131 -0.75 -1.59 15.99
N PRO A 132 0.18 -1.03 16.78
CA PRO A 132 -0.13 0.13 17.62
C PRO A 132 -0.44 1.35 16.74
N GLU A 133 -1.61 1.95 16.90
CA GLU A 133 -2.11 3.07 16.08
C GLU A 133 -1.02 4.11 15.74
N ASN A 134 -1.02 4.60 14.49
CA ASN A 134 0.02 5.41 13.81
C ASN A 134 1.11 4.62 13.06
N VAL A 135 0.89 3.35 12.72
CA VAL A 135 1.76 2.67 11.74
C VAL A 135 1.33 3.11 10.34
N SER A 136 2.19 3.87 9.66
CA SER A 136 2.18 3.98 8.21
C SER A 136 2.68 2.65 7.63
N CYS A 137 1.82 1.65 7.61
CA CYS A 137 2.09 0.46 6.81
C CYS A 137 1.82 0.78 5.35
N PHE A 138 2.58 0.11 4.47
CA PHE A 138 2.56 0.24 3.01
C PHE A 138 1.17 0.68 2.54
N ASP A 139 1.06 1.96 2.22
CA ASP A 139 -0.18 2.55 1.78
C ASP A 139 -0.49 1.91 0.43
N LEU A 140 -1.56 1.11 0.35
CA LEU A 140 -1.96 0.49 -0.92
C LEU A 140 -2.30 1.55 -1.98
N THR A 141 -2.49 2.82 -1.61
CA THR A 141 -2.58 3.92 -2.58
C THR A 141 -1.23 4.28 -3.24
N GLU A 142 -0.12 3.67 -2.81
CA GLU A 142 1.19 3.70 -3.49
C GLU A 142 1.36 2.56 -4.52
N MET A 143 0.45 1.56 -4.57
CA MET A 143 0.46 0.45 -5.54
C MET A 143 -0.53 0.67 -6.70
N ASP A 144 -0.52 1.86 -7.32
CA ASP A 144 -1.50 2.22 -8.37
C ASP A 144 -1.49 1.23 -9.56
N PHE A 145 -2.54 0.42 -9.68
CA PHE A 145 -2.94 -0.25 -10.91
C PHE A 145 -3.61 0.80 -11.83
N GLY A 146 -2.81 1.72 -12.39
CA GLY A 146 -3.26 2.85 -13.22
C GLY A 146 -2.34 3.19 -14.37
#